data_AF-A0A2V2UC48-F1
#
_entry.id   AF-A0A2V2UC48-F1
#
_cell.length_a   1.000
_cell.length_b   1.000
_cell.length_c   1.000
_cell.angle_alpha   90.00
_cell.angle_beta   90.00
_cell.angle_gamma   90.00
#
_symmetry.space_group_name_H-M   'P 1'
#
loop_
_entity.id
_entity.type
_entity.pdbx_description
1 polymer ?
#
loop_
_entity_poly.entity_id
_entity_poly.type
_entity_poly.pdbx_seq_one_letter_code
_entity_poly.pdbx_strand_id
1 'polypeptide(L)'
;MTFDPITGNLWQTENGPAVFDEINVVKPGFNSGRIQVMDPLSRNADQLVKLPGAHYADPIFSWKNPVAITDIEFMKSSVLGERYKNNILLEIIIIVIYIILKSTVQEQESNLISVNNRLDCLVW
;
A
#
# COMPACT_ATOMS: atom_id res chain seq x y z
N MET A 1 8.64 5.37 -0.76
CA MET A 1 8.42 4.63 -2.05
C MET A 1 9.63 3.75 -2.30
N THR A 2 9.48 2.59 -2.94
CA THR A 2 10.59 1.65 -3.16
C THR A 2 10.31 0.74 -4.36
N PHE A 3 11.32 0.01 -4.83
CA PHE A 3 11.17 -0.97 -5.91
C PHE A 3 11.06 -2.38 -5.35
N ASP A 4 10.06 -3.13 -5.82
CA ASP A 4 9.94 -4.56 -5.54
C ASP A 4 11.14 -5.31 -6.13
N PRO A 5 11.99 -5.95 -5.29
CA PRO A 5 13.22 -6.59 -5.76
C PRO A 5 12.96 -7.82 -6.65
N ILE A 6 11.74 -8.36 -6.66
CA ILE A 6 11.37 -9.49 -7.50
C ILE A 6 10.82 -9.02 -8.85
N THR A 7 9.90 -8.06 -8.84
CA THR A 7 9.17 -7.66 -10.06
C THR A 7 9.72 -6.40 -10.73
N GLY A 8 10.58 -5.63 -10.05
CA GLY A 8 11.08 -4.35 -10.51
C GLY A 8 10.02 -3.24 -10.54
N ASN A 9 8.82 -3.50 -10.06
CA ASN A 9 7.74 -2.50 -10.03
C ASN A 9 8.00 -1.46 -8.95
N LEU A 10 7.63 -0.21 -9.22
CA LEU A 10 7.64 0.86 -8.22
C LEU A 10 6.40 0.73 -7.33
N TRP A 11 6.61 0.76 -6.02
CA TRP A 11 5.57 0.75 -5.00
C TRP A 11 5.62 2.08 -4.25
N GLN A 12 4.47 2.69 -4.07
CA GLN A 12 4.35 3.96 -3.35
C GLN A 12 3.26 3.87 -2.29
N THR A 13 3.44 4.65 -1.22
CA THR A 13 2.44 4.89 -0.19
C THR A 13 1.85 6.27 -0.40
N GLU A 14 0.56 6.43 -0.09
CA GLU A 14 -0.12 7.71 -0.14
C GLU A 14 -0.94 7.91 1.13
N ASN A 15 -0.80 9.06 1.79
CA ASN A 15 -1.62 9.36 2.95
C ASN A 15 -2.93 10.04 2.54
N GLY A 16 -4.01 9.53 3.10
CA GLY A 16 -5.33 10.12 2.97
C GLY A 16 -5.49 11.37 3.84
N PRO A 17 -6.29 12.36 3.41
CA PRO A 17 -6.51 13.58 4.19
C PRO A 17 -7.26 13.33 5.50
N ALA A 18 -8.11 12.29 5.54
CA ALA A 18 -8.87 11.89 6.72
C ALA A 18 -9.25 10.39 6.73
N VAL A 19 -9.27 9.76 5.56
CA VAL A 19 -9.58 8.33 5.33
C VAL A 19 -8.71 7.81 4.20
N PHE A 20 -8.46 6.50 4.19
CA PHE A 20 -7.77 5.80 3.11
C PHE A 20 -6.30 6.21 2.95
N ASP A 21 -5.43 5.67 3.79
CA ASP A 21 -4.03 5.53 3.39
C ASP A 21 -3.91 4.38 2.40
N GLU A 22 -3.04 4.49 1.42
CA GLU A 22 -2.98 3.52 0.32
C GLU A 22 -1.54 3.03 0.07
N ILE A 23 -1.43 1.79 -0.41
CA ILE A 23 -0.27 1.30 -1.14
C ILE A 23 -0.68 1.11 -2.60
N ASN A 24 0.14 1.62 -3.51
CA ASN A 24 -0.09 1.59 -4.94
C ASN A 24 1.11 0.96 -5.67
N VAL A 25 0.83 0.17 -6.72
CA VAL A 25 1.84 -0.26 -7.69
C VAL A 25 1.83 0.70 -8.86
N VAL A 26 2.92 1.44 -9.04
CA VAL A 26 3.04 2.47 -10.08
C VAL A 26 3.53 1.84 -11.37
N LYS A 27 2.70 1.94 -12.41
CA LYS A 27 3.02 1.55 -13.79
C LYS A 27 3.17 2.79 -14.67
N PRO A 28 3.85 2.72 -15.82
CA PRO A 28 3.96 3.85 -16.74
C PRO A 28 2.58 4.39 -17.13
N GLY A 29 2.35 5.70 -16.91
CA GLY A 29 1.06 6.34 -17.14
C GLY A 29 0.07 6.26 -15.96
N PHE A 30 0.49 5.73 -14.81
CA PHE A 30 -0.38 5.65 -13.63
C PHE A 30 -0.73 7.05 -13.09
N ASN A 31 -2.02 7.26 -12.80
CA ASN A 31 -2.57 8.41 -12.10
C ASN A 31 -3.35 7.90 -10.89
N SER A 32 -2.96 8.30 -9.67
CA SER A 32 -3.62 7.80 -8.44
C SER A 32 -5.01 8.37 -8.21
N GLY A 33 -5.40 9.45 -8.92
CA GLY A 33 -6.71 10.08 -8.71
C GLY A 33 -6.82 10.88 -7.40
N ARG A 34 -5.70 11.08 -6.69
CA ARG A 34 -5.59 11.82 -5.43
C ARG A 34 -6.50 13.05 -5.37
N ILE A 35 -7.16 13.25 -4.23
CA ILE A 35 -8.18 14.28 -3.95
C ILE A 35 -9.57 13.96 -4.54
N GLN A 36 -9.66 13.55 -5.79
CA GLN A 36 -10.95 13.27 -6.45
C GLN A 36 -11.46 11.87 -6.10
N VAL A 37 -10.54 10.90 -6.07
CA VAL A 37 -10.79 9.54 -5.63
C VAL A 37 -9.59 9.05 -4.83
N MET A 38 -9.83 8.78 -3.55
CA MET A 38 -9.08 7.78 -2.78
C MET A 38 -10.04 6.62 -2.52
N ASP A 39 -9.58 5.39 -2.58
CA ASP A 39 -10.30 4.10 -2.52
C ASP A 39 -11.83 4.13 -2.23
N PRO A 40 -12.69 3.43 -3.02
CA PRO A 40 -12.44 2.79 -4.31
C PRO A 40 -12.67 3.72 -5.51
N LEU A 41 -12.04 3.43 -6.65
CA LEU A 41 -12.21 4.17 -7.92
C LEU A 41 -13.66 4.32 -8.34
N SER A 42 -14.48 3.29 -8.08
CA SER A 42 -15.91 3.27 -8.41
C SER A 42 -16.72 4.38 -7.75
N ARG A 43 -16.18 5.04 -6.70
CA ARG A 43 -16.89 6.10 -5.97
C ARG A 43 -17.09 7.37 -6.81
N ASN A 44 -16.07 7.81 -7.55
CA ASN A 44 -16.16 9.02 -8.38
C ASN A 44 -15.45 8.88 -9.73
N ALA A 45 -15.47 7.68 -10.34
CA ALA A 45 -14.79 7.40 -11.61
C ALA A 45 -15.16 8.40 -12.72
N ASP A 46 -16.39 8.89 -12.71
CA ASP A 46 -16.98 9.79 -13.70
C ASP A 46 -16.36 11.20 -13.65
N GLN A 47 -15.76 11.57 -12.52
CA GLN A 47 -15.17 12.90 -12.30
C GLN A 47 -13.70 12.97 -12.71
N LEU A 48 -13.09 11.84 -13.09
CA LEU A 48 -11.68 11.73 -13.37
C LEU A 48 -11.31 12.26 -14.77
N VAL A 49 -10.23 13.05 -14.81
CA VAL A 49 -9.71 13.63 -16.06
C VAL A 49 -8.98 12.56 -16.88
N LYS A 50 -9.43 12.34 -18.12
CA LYS A 50 -8.79 11.39 -19.04
C LYS A 50 -7.68 12.07 -19.84
N LEU A 51 -6.43 11.77 -19.50
CA LEU A 51 -5.26 12.20 -20.26
C LEU A 51 -4.77 11.07 -21.19
N PRO A 52 -4.28 11.37 -22.41
CA PRO A 52 -3.72 10.35 -23.30
C PRO A 52 -2.58 9.58 -22.63
N GLY A 53 -2.68 8.24 -22.63
CA GLY A 53 -1.69 7.36 -22.00
C GLY A 53 -1.77 7.28 -20.47
N ALA A 54 -2.66 8.04 -19.82
CA ALA A 54 -2.90 7.94 -18.39
C ALA A 54 -3.93 6.84 -18.08
N HIS A 55 -3.75 6.16 -16.95
CA HIS A 55 -4.72 5.20 -16.42
C HIS A 55 -4.81 5.31 -14.90
N TYR A 56 -6.00 5.03 -14.38
CA TYR A 56 -6.29 4.92 -12.96
C TYR A 56 -6.32 3.44 -12.57
N ALA A 57 -5.86 3.10 -11.38
CA ALA A 57 -6.01 1.76 -10.80
C ALA A 57 -6.34 1.87 -9.31
N ASP A 58 -7.14 0.94 -8.80
CA ASP A 58 -7.40 0.83 -7.37
C ASP A 58 -6.09 0.52 -6.62
N PRO A 59 -5.98 0.96 -5.35
CA PRO A 59 -4.83 0.61 -4.54
C PRO A 59 -4.79 -0.90 -4.31
N ILE A 60 -3.58 -1.43 -4.20
CA ILE A 60 -3.38 -2.85 -3.83
C ILE A 60 -3.69 -3.09 -2.36
N PHE A 61 -3.64 -2.04 -1.53
CA PHE A 61 -4.04 -2.08 -0.14
C PHE A 61 -4.46 -0.70 0.32
N SER A 62 -5.49 -0.65 1.16
CA SER A 62 -6.04 0.59 1.69
C SER A 62 -6.43 0.46 3.17
N TRP A 63 -6.07 1.46 3.97
CA TRP A 63 -6.52 1.60 5.36
C TRP A 63 -7.62 2.63 5.45
N LYS A 64 -8.85 2.18 5.72
CA LYS A 64 -9.98 3.09 5.98
C LYS A 64 -9.67 4.14 7.06
N ASN A 65 -9.05 3.71 8.16
CA ASN A 65 -8.54 4.60 9.20
C ASN A 65 -7.06 4.88 8.93
N PRO A 66 -6.65 6.12 8.59
CA PRO A 66 -5.26 6.43 8.25
C PRO A 66 -4.30 6.04 9.38
N VAL A 67 -3.16 5.49 8.99
CA VAL A 67 -2.06 5.12 9.90
C VAL A 67 -0.88 6.07 9.76
N ALA A 68 -0.92 6.98 8.78
CA ALA A 68 0.09 7.97 8.44
C ALA A 68 1.43 7.30 8.11
N ILE A 69 1.42 6.50 7.04
CA ILE A 69 2.58 5.79 6.49
C ILE A 69 3.61 6.80 5.98
N THR A 70 4.84 6.69 6.47
CA THR A 70 5.95 7.59 6.10
C THR A 70 6.94 6.93 5.15
N ASP A 71 7.21 5.64 5.34
CA ASP A 71 8.16 4.91 4.51
C ASP A 71 7.69 3.48 4.19
N ILE A 72 8.22 2.96 3.09
CA ILE A 72 7.98 1.60 2.60
C ILE A 72 9.29 1.04 2.05
N GLU A 73 9.69 -0.15 2.53
CA GLU A 73 10.91 -0.83 2.09
C GLU A 73 10.71 -2.34 1.97
N PHE A 74 11.43 -2.97 1.03
CA PHE A 74 11.44 -4.43 0.91
C PHE A 74 12.60 -5.06 1.70
N MET A 75 12.28 -6.04 2.53
CA MET A 75 13.27 -6.83 3.27
C MET A 75 14.01 -7.80 2.35
N LYS A 76 15.13 -7.36 1.75
CA LYS A 76 15.90 -8.18 0.78
C LYS A 76 16.69 -9.33 1.41
N SER A 77 17.03 -9.20 2.69
CA SER A 77 17.83 -10.20 3.41
C SER A 77 16.95 -11.18 4.18
N SER A 78 17.50 -12.35 4.51
CA SER A 78 16.88 -13.31 5.42
C SER A 78 17.41 -13.20 6.85
N VAL A 79 17.98 -12.04 7.24
CA VAL A 79 18.55 -11.85 8.59
C VAL A 79 17.52 -12.01 9.70
N LEU A 80 16.25 -11.69 9.43
CA LEU A 80 15.13 -11.90 10.36
C LEU A 80 14.45 -13.27 10.20
N GLY A 81 14.94 -14.11 9.28
CA GLY A 81 14.39 -15.40 8.88
C GLY A 81 13.80 -15.39 7.47
N GLU A 82 13.86 -16.54 6.77
CA GLU A 82 13.37 -16.68 5.39
C GLU A 82 11.89 -16.29 5.24
N ARG A 83 11.09 -16.42 6.31
CA ARG A 83 9.67 -16.01 6.30
C ARG A 83 9.45 -14.51 6.05
N TYR A 84 10.45 -13.67 6.33
CA TYR A 84 10.38 -12.22 6.15
C TYR A 84 11.08 -11.72 4.89
N LYS A 85 11.81 -12.58 4.19
CA LYS A 85 12.51 -12.20 2.96
C LYS A 85 11.49 -11.83 1.89
N ASN A 86 11.74 -10.71 1.22
CA ASN A 86 10.89 -10.07 0.22
C ASN A 86 9.52 -9.57 0.72
N ASN A 87 9.31 -9.49 2.04
CA ASN A 87 8.15 -8.81 2.61
C ASN A 87 8.38 -7.31 2.70
N ILE A 88 7.28 -6.60 2.99
CA ILE A 88 7.23 -5.15 3.04
C ILE A 88 7.32 -4.71 4.50
N LEU A 89 8.23 -3.77 4.77
CA LEU A 89 8.26 -2.99 5.99
C LEU A 89 7.59 -1.64 5.71
N LEU A 90 6.76 -1.21 6.64
CA LEU A 90 6.22 0.15 6.65
C LEU A 90 6.62 0.86 7.93
N GLU A 91 7.02 2.10 7.79
CA GLU A 91 7.14 3.03 8.90
C GLU A 91 5.86 3.85 8.99
N ILE A 92 5.34 4.03 10.19
CA ILE A 92 4.18 4.90 10.46
C ILE A 92 4.48 5.87 11.60
N ILE A 93 3.81 7.02 11.59
CA ILE A 93 4.06 8.11 12.57
C ILE A 93 3.79 7.70 14.03
N ILE A 94 2.94 6.72 14.29
CA ILE A 94 2.46 6.37 15.65
C ILE A 94 3.37 5.31 16.33
N ILE A 95 4.69 5.33 16.05
CA ILE A 95 5.74 4.56 16.78
C ILE A 95 5.64 3.02 16.60
N VAL A 96 5.03 2.53 15.52
CA VAL A 96 4.99 1.08 15.23
C VAL A 96 5.53 0.81 13.83
N ILE A 97 6.58 -0.01 13.73
CA ILE A 97 6.98 -0.57 12.43
C ILE A 97 6.02 -1.71 12.10
N TYR A 98 5.34 -1.62 10.96
CA TYR A 98 4.51 -2.71 10.45
C TYR A 98 5.32 -3.60 9.52
N ILE A 99 5.24 -4.91 9.76
CA ILE A 99 5.68 -5.90 8.78
C ILE A 99 4.44 -6.46 8.10
N ILE A 100 4.32 -6.23 6.80
CA ILE A 100 3.22 -6.77 6.00
C ILE A 100 3.79 -7.89 5.12
N LEU A 101 3.21 -9.09 5.28
CA LEU A 101 3.55 -10.22 4.42
C LEU A 101 3.04 -9.93 3.01
N LYS A 102 3.86 -10.18 1.98
CA LYS A 102 3.44 -9.89 0.61
C LYS A 102 2.19 -10.68 0.20
N SER A 103 2.00 -11.88 0.76
CA SER A 103 0.80 -12.71 0.56
C SER A 103 -0.49 -12.05 1.08
N THR A 104 -0.42 -11.21 2.13
CA THR A 104 -1.60 -10.52 2.68
C THR A 104 -1.98 -9.27 1.90
N VAL A 105 -1.12 -8.81 0.98
CA VAL A 105 -1.37 -7.63 0.12
C VAL A 105 -2.12 -8.02 -1.17
N GLN A 106 -2.20 -9.32 -1.50
CA GLN A 106 -2.87 -9.78 -2.72
C GLN A 106 -4.37 -10.10 -2.55
N GLU A 107 -4.93 -9.99 -1.34
CA GLU A 107 -6.27 -10.50 -1.02
C GLU A 107 -7.09 -9.43 -0.28
N GLN A 108 -7.75 -8.53 -1.01
CA GLN A 108 -8.85 -7.72 -0.46
C GLN A 108 -9.95 -7.48 -1.52
N GLU A 109 -10.75 -8.50 -1.82
CA GLU A 109 -12.14 -8.27 -2.23
C GLU A 109 -13.00 -8.17 -0.97
N SER A 110 -13.47 -6.95 -0.66
CA SER A 110 -14.60 -6.68 0.23
C SER A 110 -14.60 -7.35 1.61
N ASN A 111 -14.21 -6.60 2.64
CA ASN A 111 -14.86 -6.47 3.96
C ASN A 111 -13.83 -6.10 5.02
N LEU A 112 -14.28 -5.31 5.99
CA LEU A 112 -13.52 -4.88 7.17
C LEU A 112 -12.83 -6.07 7.85
N ILE A 113 -11.52 -6.23 7.60
CA ILE A 113 -10.68 -7.11 8.40
C ILE A 113 -9.99 -6.25 9.44
N SER A 114 -10.45 -6.35 10.70
CA SER A 114 -9.55 -6.16 11.83
C SER A 114 -8.38 -7.11 11.60
N VAL A 115 -7.14 -6.61 11.55
CA VAL A 115 -5.93 -7.43 11.38
C VAL A 115 -5.78 -8.37 12.58
N ASN A 116 -6.56 -9.44 12.59
CA ASN A 116 -6.53 -10.54 13.52
C ASN A 116 -6.03 -11.73 12.71
N ASN A 117 -4.72 -11.80 12.54
CA ASN A 117 -3.92 -13.03 12.50
C ASN A 117 -2.44 -12.65 12.37
N ARG A 118 -1.80 -12.49 13.55
CA ARG A 118 -0.37 -12.22 13.77
C ARG A 118 0.24 -11.11 12.91
N LEU A 119 -0.04 -9.89 13.33
CA LEU A 119 0.97 -8.84 13.27
C LEU A 119 2.18 -9.36 14.06
N ASP A 120 3.26 -9.75 13.38
CA ASP A 120 4.56 -9.80 14.06
C ASP A 120 5.03 -8.34 14.20
N CYS A 121 4.41 -7.61 15.13
CA CYS A 121 4.92 -6.32 15.57
C CYS A 121 6.26 -6.59 16.26
N LEU A 122 7.36 -6.42 15.53
CA LEU A 122 8.66 -6.25 16.17
C LEU A 122 8.70 -4.83 16.71
N VAL A 123 8.20 -4.68 17.94
CA VAL A 123 8.47 -3.50 18.76
C VAL A 123 9.93 -3.62 19.20
N TRP A 124 10.78 -2.71 18.75
CA TRP A 124 12.08 -2.44 19.37
C TRP A 124 11.96 -1.14 20.15
#